data_AF-A0AAJ3YFI3-F1
#
_entry.id   AF-A0AAJ3YFI3-F1
#
_cell.length_a   1.000
_cell.length_b   1.000
_cell.length_c   1.000
_cell.angle_alpha   90.00
_cell.angle_beta   90.00
_cell.angle_gamma   90.00
#
_symmetry.space_group_name_H-M   'P 1'
#
loop_
_entity.id
_entity.type
_entity.pdbx_description
1 polymer ?
#
loop_
_entity_poly.entity_id
_entity_poly.type
_entity_poly.pdbx_seq_one_letter_code
_entity_poly.pdbx_strand_id
1 'polypeptide(L)'
;MKITVLGCGALGQVWLTALAHSGHDVQGWLRVPQPYCSANVIDPLGRVSNRTFIANDPLFLAQSQLLLVTLKAPQVSTAVKNLESVMAENCPVLLLHNGMGTLGELKGLRQPLLRGITTHAAMRDGTVIKHVASGVTHIGPGNRKSEGWSAIADVLHDALPDVAWHDNIRAACWRKLAVNCVINPLSVEHDCQNGALRQYSREIQTLCDEISWVMEREGQSVDSQSLQDQVFDVIETTAANTSSMLQDIRAQRLTEIEYITGFLLRRARTHGFVLTENTRLYDMIKRKESFYGRERLSTGLSGSWQ
;
A
#
# COMPACT_ATOMS: atom_id res chain seq x y z
N MET A 1 -10.49 20.95 5.56
CA MET A 1 -9.07 20.88 5.11
C MET A 1 -9.03 20.74 3.59
N LYS A 2 -8.02 21.30 2.92
CA LYS A 2 -7.76 21.13 1.48
C LYS A 2 -6.81 19.97 1.22
N ILE A 3 -7.22 18.94 0.47
CA ILE A 3 -6.50 17.67 0.36
C ILE A 3 -6.34 17.25 -1.09
N THR A 4 -5.12 16.93 -1.50
CA THR A 4 -4.86 16.28 -2.79
C THR A 4 -4.69 14.78 -2.58
N VAL A 5 -5.45 13.96 -3.30
CA VAL A 5 -5.30 12.49 -3.29
C VAL A 5 -4.54 12.04 -4.53
N LEU A 6 -3.27 11.66 -4.35
CA LEU A 6 -2.41 11.15 -5.39
C LEU A 6 -2.67 9.67 -5.64
N GLY A 7 -3.29 9.38 -6.78
CA GLY A 7 -3.66 8.03 -7.22
C GLY A 7 -5.15 7.71 -7.04
N CYS A 8 -5.97 8.05 -8.04
CA CYS A 8 -7.42 7.80 -8.05
C CYS A 8 -7.81 6.34 -8.40
N GLY A 9 -7.08 5.37 -7.85
CA GLY A 9 -7.41 3.95 -7.91
C GLY A 9 -8.53 3.56 -6.95
N ALA A 10 -8.66 2.28 -6.60
CA ALA A 10 -9.71 1.80 -5.69
C ALA A 10 -9.64 2.49 -4.31
N LEU A 11 -8.49 2.41 -3.64
CA LEU A 11 -8.31 3.03 -2.33
C LEU A 11 -8.42 4.57 -2.38
N GLY A 12 -7.84 5.20 -3.42
CA GLY A 12 -7.91 6.66 -3.57
C GLY A 12 -9.33 7.17 -3.79
N GLN A 13 -10.18 6.44 -4.53
CA GLN A 13 -11.59 6.82 -4.71
C GLN A 13 -12.40 6.66 -3.42
N VAL A 14 -12.12 5.64 -2.60
CA VAL A 14 -12.72 5.50 -1.27
C VAL A 14 -12.37 6.71 -0.40
N TRP A 15 -11.10 7.10 -0.35
CA TRP A 15 -10.65 8.28 0.41
C TRP A 15 -11.21 9.60 -0.14
N LEU A 16 -11.15 9.82 -1.46
CA LEU A 16 -11.76 11.02 -2.09
C LEU A 16 -13.23 11.16 -1.71
N THR A 17 -13.97 10.05 -1.79
CA THR A 17 -15.38 10.00 -1.44
C THR A 17 -15.59 10.31 0.04
N ALA A 18 -14.89 9.62 0.92
CA ALA A 18 -15.00 9.78 2.37
C ALA A 18 -14.68 11.21 2.85
N LEU A 19 -13.57 11.76 2.38
CA LEU A 19 -13.13 13.13 2.70
C LEU A 19 -14.14 14.17 2.19
N ALA A 20 -14.66 13.99 0.97
CA ALA A 20 -15.66 14.91 0.42
C ALA A 20 -17.02 14.85 1.14
N HIS A 21 -17.39 13.70 1.73
CA HIS A 21 -18.59 13.59 2.55
C HIS A 21 -18.44 14.31 3.89
N SER A 22 -17.22 14.38 4.41
CA SER A 22 -16.90 15.05 5.68
C SER A 22 -16.59 16.54 5.52
N GLY A 23 -16.96 17.12 4.37
CA GLY A 23 -16.86 18.57 4.13
C GLY A 23 -15.45 19.07 3.78
N HIS A 24 -14.50 18.19 3.45
CA HIS A 24 -13.18 18.59 2.98
C HIS A 24 -13.22 19.04 1.52
N ASP A 25 -12.36 20.01 1.19
CA ASP A 25 -12.09 20.40 -0.19
C ASP A 25 -11.06 19.44 -0.76
N VAL A 26 -11.40 18.70 -1.82
CA VAL A 26 -10.58 17.61 -2.33
C VAL A 26 -10.36 17.68 -3.84
N GLN A 27 -9.15 17.31 -4.26
CA GLN A 27 -8.85 17.01 -5.67
C GLN A 27 -8.18 15.64 -5.81
N GLY A 28 -8.33 15.03 -6.98
CA GLY A 28 -7.52 13.90 -7.39
C GLY A 28 -6.22 14.32 -8.07
N TRP A 29 -5.24 13.42 -8.12
CA TRP A 29 -4.07 13.58 -8.98
C TRP A 29 -3.83 12.29 -9.75
N LEU A 30 -3.98 12.37 -11.08
CA LEU A 30 -3.85 11.24 -12.00
C LEU A 30 -2.46 11.22 -12.63
N ARG A 31 -2.01 10.01 -13.02
CA ARG A 31 -0.78 9.81 -13.79
C ARG A 31 -0.86 10.46 -15.17
N VAL A 32 -1.95 10.21 -15.88
CA VAL A 32 -2.27 10.88 -17.15
C VAL A 32 -3.13 12.06 -16.77
N PRO A 33 -2.64 13.31 -16.88
CA PRO A 33 -3.38 14.47 -16.42
C PRO A 33 -4.74 14.57 -17.11
N GLN A 34 -5.78 14.77 -16.30
CA GLN A 34 -7.13 15.12 -16.73
C GLN A 34 -7.65 16.19 -15.76
N PRO A 35 -8.48 17.13 -16.21
CA PRO A 35 -9.01 18.19 -15.34
C PRO A 35 -9.94 17.67 -14.25
N TYR A 36 -10.43 16.43 -14.40
CA TYR A 36 -11.35 15.80 -13.46
C TYR A 36 -11.05 14.32 -13.29
N CYS A 37 -11.42 13.77 -12.13
CA CYS A 37 -11.52 12.34 -11.91
C CYS A 37 -12.91 11.97 -11.39
N SER A 38 -13.47 10.87 -11.90
CA SER A 38 -14.74 10.35 -11.40
C SER A 38 -14.48 9.31 -10.31
N ALA A 39 -15.23 9.40 -9.21
CA ALA A 39 -15.31 8.38 -8.19
C ALA A 39 -16.73 7.81 -8.18
N ASN A 40 -16.83 6.52 -8.47
CA ASN A 40 -18.08 5.77 -8.36
C ASN A 40 -17.87 4.68 -7.31
N VAL A 41 -18.26 4.95 -6.07
CA VAL A 41 -17.96 4.12 -4.91
C VAL A 41 -19.25 3.57 -4.31
N ILE A 42 -19.29 2.26 -4.08
CA ILE A 42 -20.28 1.60 -3.23
C ILE A 42 -19.62 1.32 -1.90
N ASP A 43 -20.16 1.88 -0.82
CA ASP A 43 -19.64 1.67 0.53
C ASP A 43 -20.07 0.30 1.11
N PRO A 44 -19.53 -0.13 2.27
CA PRO A 44 -19.88 -1.43 2.87
C PRO A 44 -21.36 -1.56 3.27
N LEU A 45 -22.09 -0.44 3.38
CA LEU A 45 -23.53 -0.40 3.65
C LEU A 45 -24.36 -0.40 2.35
N GLY A 46 -23.72 -0.50 1.19
CA GLY A 46 -24.38 -0.49 -0.12
C GLY A 46 -24.75 0.91 -0.62
N ARG A 47 -24.34 1.98 0.06
CA ARG A 47 -24.61 3.35 -0.38
C ARG A 47 -23.73 3.70 -1.57
N VAL A 48 -24.35 4.24 -2.61
CA VAL A 48 -23.66 4.61 -3.86
C VAL A 48 -23.32 6.09 -3.82
N SER A 49 -22.05 6.41 -4.10
CA SER A 49 -21.57 7.77 -4.33
C SER A 49 -20.98 7.86 -5.73
N ASN A 50 -21.57 8.71 -6.56
CA ASN A 50 -21.04 9.05 -7.89
C ASN A 50 -20.74 10.54 -7.93
N ARG A 51 -19.45 10.90 -7.85
CA ARG A 51 -19.01 12.29 -7.84
C ARG A 51 -17.84 12.47 -8.80
N THR A 52 -17.78 13.66 -9.39
CA THR A 52 -16.64 14.12 -10.18
C THR A 52 -15.89 15.15 -9.36
N PHE A 53 -14.58 14.94 -9.21
CA PHE A 53 -13.69 15.84 -8.50
C PHE A 53 -12.77 16.55 -9.48
N ILE A 54 -12.31 17.75 -9.11
CA ILE A 54 -11.20 18.41 -9.80
C ILE A 54 -9.98 17.46 -9.72
N ALA A 55 -9.17 17.45 -10.77
CA ALA A 55 -7.93 16.71 -10.78
C ALA A 55 -6.79 17.46 -11.46
N ASN A 56 -5.57 17.18 -11.00
CA ASN A 56 -4.33 17.69 -11.59
C ASN A 56 -4.25 19.24 -11.62
N ASP A 57 -4.88 19.93 -10.67
CA ASP A 57 -4.78 21.38 -10.53
C ASP A 57 -3.56 21.75 -9.65
N PRO A 58 -2.50 22.35 -10.23
CA PRO A 58 -1.31 22.72 -9.50
C PRO A 58 -1.53 23.87 -8.50
N LEU A 59 -2.49 24.77 -8.74
CA LEU A 59 -2.83 25.84 -7.80
C LEU A 59 -3.55 25.28 -6.57
N PHE A 60 -4.41 24.29 -6.78
CA PHE A 60 -5.00 23.54 -5.68
C PHE A 60 -3.93 22.79 -4.87
N LEU A 61 -2.98 22.13 -5.54
CA LEU A 61 -1.90 21.40 -4.89
C LEU A 61 -1.01 22.32 -4.05
N ALA A 62 -0.66 23.50 -4.57
CA ALA A 62 0.15 24.49 -3.86
C ALA A 62 -0.49 24.97 -2.54
N GLN A 63 -1.82 24.89 -2.42
CA GLN A 63 -2.58 25.25 -1.23
C GLN A 63 -3.05 24.03 -0.42
N SER A 64 -2.72 22.81 -0.84
CA SER A 64 -3.12 21.61 -0.13
C SER A 64 -2.44 21.53 1.23
N GLN A 65 -3.21 21.12 2.23
CA GLN A 65 -2.78 20.92 3.62
C GLN A 65 -2.47 19.45 3.94
N LEU A 66 -2.69 18.56 2.97
CA LEU A 66 -2.29 17.15 3.00
C LEU A 66 -2.19 16.64 1.56
N LEU A 67 -1.09 15.96 1.25
CA LEU A 67 -0.99 15.06 0.09
C LEU A 67 -1.19 13.62 0.57
N LEU A 68 -2.35 13.03 0.28
CA LEU A 68 -2.64 11.63 0.56
C LEU A 68 -2.25 10.76 -0.63
N VAL A 69 -1.28 9.86 -0.46
CA VAL A 69 -0.73 9.04 -1.54
C VAL A 69 -1.27 7.62 -1.43
N THR A 70 -2.08 7.20 -2.41
CA THR A 70 -2.72 5.87 -2.49
C THR A 70 -2.28 5.10 -3.74
N LEU A 71 -1.07 5.37 -4.23
CA LEU A 71 -0.43 4.64 -5.31
C LEU A 71 0.14 3.31 -4.81
N LYS A 72 0.39 2.37 -5.73
CA LYS A 72 1.19 1.19 -5.41
C LYS A 72 2.64 1.57 -5.17
N ALA A 73 3.32 0.85 -4.27
CA ALA A 73 4.67 1.19 -3.83
C ALA A 73 5.68 1.52 -4.95
N PRO A 74 5.74 0.79 -6.09
CA PRO A 74 6.67 1.12 -7.19
C PRO A 74 6.46 2.48 -7.87
N GLN A 75 5.32 3.12 -7.66
CA GLN A 75 4.96 4.39 -8.29
C GLN A 75 5.13 5.58 -7.35
N VAL A 76 5.30 5.34 -6.05
CA VAL A 76 5.20 6.36 -5.00
C VAL A 76 6.32 7.39 -5.12
N SER A 77 7.59 6.96 -5.11
CA SER A 77 8.71 7.88 -4.96
C SER A 77 8.86 8.83 -6.14
N THR A 78 8.74 8.33 -7.38
CA THR A 78 8.76 9.17 -8.58
C THR A 78 7.59 10.17 -8.58
N ALA A 79 6.37 9.70 -8.33
CA ALA A 79 5.20 10.57 -8.38
C ALA A 79 5.24 11.67 -7.30
N VAL A 80 5.68 11.36 -6.08
CA VAL A 80 5.82 12.35 -5.01
C VAL A 80 6.91 13.37 -5.32
N LYS A 81 8.08 12.94 -5.83
CA LYS A 81 9.17 13.86 -6.21
C LYS A 81 8.77 14.84 -7.30
N ASN A 82 7.98 14.38 -8.28
CA ASN A 82 7.48 15.25 -9.35
C ASN A 82 6.57 16.39 -8.84
N LEU A 83 5.99 16.23 -7.65
CA LEU A 83 5.10 17.22 -7.02
C LEU A 83 5.79 18.05 -5.94
N GLU A 84 7.04 17.73 -5.58
CA GLU A 84 7.76 18.33 -4.46
C GLU A 84 7.90 19.86 -4.57
N SER A 85 8.14 20.37 -5.78
CA SER A 85 8.33 21.81 -6.03
C SER A 85 7.03 22.61 -5.99
N VAL A 86 5.89 21.96 -6.21
CA VAL A 86 4.57 22.60 -6.24
C VAL A 86 3.95 22.66 -4.85
N MET A 87 4.19 21.63 -4.03
CA MET A 87 3.67 21.56 -2.66
C MET A 87 4.32 22.57 -1.73
N ALA A 88 3.52 23.15 -0.82
CA ALA A 88 4.03 23.91 0.31
C ALA A 88 4.96 23.05 1.19
N GLU A 89 6.01 23.64 1.76
CA GLU A 89 6.99 22.88 2.56
C GLU A 89 6.40 22.31 3.86
N ASN A 90 5.32 22.90 4.37
CA ASN A 90 4.59 22.43 5.54
C ASN A 90 3.41 21.50 5.19
N CYS A 91 3.20 21.15 3.92
CA CYS A 91 2.18 20.19 3.52
C CYS A 91 2.68 18.77 3.80
N PRO A 92 2.10 18.02 4.76
CA PRO A 92 2.49 16.66 5.05
C PRO A 92 2.12 15.73 3.88
N VAL A 93 2.97 14.76 3.62
CA VAL A 93 2.75 13.70 2.63
C VAL A 93 2.48 12.40 3.36
N LEU A 94 1.26 11.87 3.29
CA LEU A 94 0.89 10.59 3.88
C LEU A 94 0.95 9.47 2.84
N LEU A 95 1.92 8.57 3.01
CA LEU A 95 2.07 7.39 2.17
C LEU A 95 1.19 6.24 2.68
N LEU A 96 0.16 5.87 1.91
CA LEU A 96 -0.74 4.77 2.25
C LEU A 96 -0.69 3.69 1.16
N HIS A 97 0.26 2.77 1.30
CA HIS A 97 0.47 1.65 0.39
C HIS A 97 0.99 0.42 1.12
N ASN A 98 0.98 -0.75 0.47
CA ASN A 98 1.56 -1.96 1.04
C ASN A 98 3.09 -1.98 0.83
N GLY A 99 3.77 -2.83 1.59
CA GLY A 99 5.24 -2.95 1.52
C GLY A 99 5.98 -1.81 2.22
N MET A 100 7.31 -1.85 2.14
CA MET A 100 8.20 -0.83 2.70
C MET A 100 9.35 -0.50 1.72
N GLY A 101 10.07 0.59 1.99
CA GLY A 101 11.24 1.04 1.22
C GLY A 101 11.12 2.46 0.69
N THR A 102 9.90 2.90 0.38
CA THR A 102 9.60 4.23 -0.19
C THR A 102 10.08 5.39 0.67
N LEU A 103 10.03 5.27 2.01
CA LEU A 103 10.62 6.28 2.92
C LEU A 103 12.11 6.48 2.68
N GLY A 104 12.85 5.41 2.37
CA GLY A 104 14.28 5.48 2.05
C GLY A 104 14.55 6.21 0.75
N GLU A 105 13.66 6.07 -0.24
CA GLU A 105 13.72 6.71 -1.55
C GLU A 105 13.35 8.20 -1.49
N LEU A 106 12.64 8.62 -0.44
CA LEU A 106 12.12 9.97 -0.19
C LEU A 106 12.83 10.71 0.95
N LYS A 107 14.00 10.25 1.39
CA LYS A 107 14.77 10.91 2.48
C LYS A 107 15.07 12.39 2.25
N GLY A 108 15.19 12.82 0.99
CA GLY A 108 15.48 14.20 0.60
C GLY A 108 14.26 15.13 0.56
N LEU A 109 13.06 14.60 0.77
CA LEU A 109 11.83 15.37 0.64
C LEU A 109 11.77 16.51 1.67
N ARG A 110 11.45 17.73 1.22
CA ARG A 110 11.36 18.90 2.10
C ARG A 110 10.19 18.82 3.08
N GLN A 111 9.10 18.19 2.69
CA GLN A 111 7.86 18.08 3.44
C GLN A 111 7.94 17.10 4.64
N PRO A 112 7.06 17.25 5.66
CA PRO A 112 6.79 16.19 6.62
C PRO A 112 6.31 14.93 5.90
N LEU A 113 6.94 13.79 6.19
CA LEU A 113 6.61 12.53 5.53
C LEU A 113 5.99 11.59 6.55
N LEU A 114 4.72 11.28 6.38
CA LEU A 114 3.96 10.34 7.18
C LEU A 114 3.90 8.99 6.45
N ARG A 115 3.73 7.92 7.22
CA ARG A 115 3.47 6.58 6.68
C ARG A 115 2.22 6.00 7.29
N GLY A 116 1.46 5.27 6.49
CA GLY A 116 0.31 4.52 6.95
C GLY A 116 0.20 3.13 6.33
N ILE A 117 -0.56 2.29 7.02
CA ILE A 117 -1.06 1.01 6.53
C ILE A 117 -2.56 0.94 6.81
N THR A 118 -3.31 0.33 5.90
CA THR A 118 -4.75 0.16 6.07
C THR A 118 -5.17 -1.28 5.88
N THR A 119 -6.22 -1.70 6.58
CA THR A 119 -6.94 -2.97 6.35
C THR A 119 -8.25 -2.78 5.60
N HIS A 120 -8.62 -1.53 5.24
CA HIS A 120 -9.75 -1.30 4.33
C HIS A 120 -9.52 -2.04 3.01
N ALA A 121 -10.55 -2.76 2.55
CA ALA A 121 -10.50 -3.52 1.31
C ALA A 121 -11.34 -2.81 0.24
N ALA A 122 -10.71 -2.40 -0.85
CA ALA A 122 -11.39 -1.79 -1.98
C ALA A 122 -11.06 -2.56 -3.26
N MET A 123 -12.10 -2.89 -4.03
CA MET A 123 -11.98 -3.65 -5.27
C MET A 123 -12.60 -2.87 -6.42
N ARG A 124 -11.98 -2.92 -7.60
CA ARG A 124 -12.57 -2.38 -8.82
C ARG A 124 -13.40 -3.45 -9.51
N ASP A 125 -14.63 -3.08 -9.86
CA ASP A 125 -15.58 -3.86 -10.64
C ASP A 125 -16.07 -3.00 -11.82
N GLY A 126 -15.42 -3.18 -12.97
CA GLY A 126 -15.60 -2.27 -14.12
C GLY A 126 -15.19 -0.83 -13.79
N THR A 127 -16.16 0.08 -13.86
CA THR A 127 -16.00 1.51 -13.51
C THR A 127 -16.36 1.82 -12.05
N VAL A 128 -16.91 0.84 -11.33
CA VAL A 128 -17.34 0.98 -9.93
C VAL A 128 -16.22 0.50 -9.01
N ILE A 129 -16.04 1.19 -7.89
CA ILE A 129 -15.20 0.77 -6.78
C ILE A 129 -16.13 0.27 -5.67
N LYS A 130 -15.97 -0.99 -5.27
CA LYS A 130 -16.65 -1.57 -4.12
C LYS A 130 -15.71 -1.46 -2.93
N HIS A 131 -16.11 -0.74 -1.89
CA HIS A 131 -15.47 -0.80 -0.58
C HIS A 131 -15.98 -2.07 0.10
N VAL A 132 -15.23 -3.16 -0.08
CA VAL A 132 -15.62 -4.52 0.27
C VAL A 132 -15.70 -4.71 1.79
N ALA A 133 -14.76 -4.12 2.52
CA ALA A 133 -14.72 -4.24 3.98
C ALA A 133 -14.14 -2.97 4.60
N SER A 134 -14.81 -2.50 5.66
CA SER A 134 -14.24 -1.53 6.59
C SER A 134 -13.02 -2.11 7.28
N GLY A 135 -12.10 -1.23 7.69
CA GLY A 135 -10.90 -1.64 8.39
C GLY A 135 -10.38 -0.52 9.27
N VAL A 136 -9.11 -0.62 9.62
CA VAL A 136 -8.38 0.35 10.43
C VAL A 136 -7.20 0.85 9.62
N THR A 137 -6.98 2.16 9.64
CA THR A 137 -5.82 2.80 9.07
C THR A 137 -4.89 3.25 10.20
N HIS A 138 -3.73 2.63 10.29
CA HIS A 138 -2.68 3.03 11.23
C HIS A 138 -1.74 3.98 10.53
N ILE A 139 -1.47 5.13 11.13
CA ILE A 139 -0.53 6.13 10.61
C ILE A 139 0.47 6.53 11.69
N GLY A 140 1.60 7.10 11.26
CA GLY A 140 2.60 7.65 12.16
C GLY A 140 3.73 8.35 11.41
N PRO A 141 4.77 8.77 12.14
CA PRO A 141 5.84 9.54 11.55
C PRO A 141 6.70 8.68 10.63
N GLY A 142 6.97 9.19 9.42
CA GLY A 142 7.93 8.63 8.47
C GLY A 142 9.27 9.36 8.46
N ASN A 143 9.32 10.57 9.03
CA ASN A 143 10.54 11.33 9.32
C ASN A 143 10.37 12.22 10.56
N ARG A 144 11.45 12.83 11.04
CA ARG A 144 11.43 13.70 12.23
C ARG A 144 10.48 14.90 12.10
N LYS A 145 10.34 15.46 10.89
CA LYS A 145 9.43 16.59 10.60
C LYS A 145 7.95 16.21 10.80
N SER A 146 7.64 14.93 10.78
CA SER A 146 6.27 14.40 10.90
C SER A 146 5.87 13.99 12.33
N GLU A 147 6.76 14.06 13.32
CA GLU A 147 6.48 13.60 14.71
C GLU A 147 5.32 14.37 15.37
N GLY A 148 5.14 15.66 15.05
CA GLY A 148 4.08 16.50 15.60
C GLY A 148 2.73 16.48 14.85
N TRP A 149 2.52 15.52 13.95
CA TRP A 149 1.35 15.51 13.04
C TRP A 149 0.22 14.57 13.48
N SER A 150 0.15 14.19 14.75
CA SER A 150 -0.85 13.24 15.25
C SER A 150 -2.31 13.67 15.03
N ALA A 151 -2.58 14.99 15.05
CA ALA A 151 -3.91 15.55 14.80
C ALA A 151 -4.50 15.19 13.41
N ILE A 152 -3.66 14.77 12.45
CA ILE A 152 -4.15 14.31 11.15
C ILE A 152 -4.94 13.00 11.28
N ALA A 153 -4.69 12.20 12.33
CA ALA A 153 -5.42 10.96 12.59
C ALA A 153 -6.89 11.26 12.86
N ASP A 154 -7.20 12.26 13.68
CA ASP A 154 -8.59 12.64 14.00
C ASP A 154 -9.33 13.13 12.76
N VAL A 155 -8.68 13.98 11.96
CA VAL A 155 -9.24 14.47 10.68
C VAL A 155 -9.57 13.32 9.71
N LEU A 156 -8.70 12.32 9.63
CA LEU A 156 -8.92 11.17 8.76
C LEU A 156 -9.92 10.18 9.38
N HIS A 157 -9.97 10.07 10.72
CA HIS A 157 -10.91 9.25 11.46
C HIS A 157 -12.35 9.71 11.22
N ASP A 158 -12.60 11.02 11.29
CA ASP A 158 -13.91 11.60 11.03
C ASP A 158 -14.40 11.30 9.60
N ALA A 159 -13.47 11.14 8.65
CA ALA A 159 -13.78 10.85 7.26
C ALA A 159 -13.98 9.36 6.96
N LEU A 160 -13.04 8.52 7.38
CA LEU A 160 -13.04 7.09 7.11
C LEU A 160 -12.57 6.33 8.36
N PRO A 161 -13.46 6.08 9.33
CA PRO A 161 -13.10 5.39 10.55
C PRO A 161 -12.82 3.89 10.28
N ASP A 162 -11.88 3.26 10.98
CA ASP A 162 -11.07 3.84 12.06
C ASP A 162 -9.69 4.31 11.58
N VAL A 163 -9.18 5.42 12.15
CA VAL A 163 -7.78 5.86 11.99
C VAL A 163 -7.11 5.99 13.34
N ALA A 164 -5.88 5.47 13.46
CA ALA A 164 -5.11 5.50 14.70
C ALA A 164 -3.67 6.02 14.46
N TRP A 165 -3.22 6.92 15.34
CA TRP A 165 -1.83 7.38 15.38
C TRP A 165 -0.94 6.41 16.16
N HIS A 166 0.28 6.19 15.65
CA HIS A 166 1.32 5.37 16.28
C HIS A 166 2.66 6.10 16.21
N ASP A 167 3.19 6.50 17.37
CA ASP A 167 4.56 7.06 17.44
C ASP A 167 5.59 6.08 16.87
N ASN A 168 5.34 4.79 17.06
CA ASN A 168 6.12 3.70 16.47
C ASN A 168 5.29 2.89 15.45
N ILE A 169 4.88 3.53 14.36
CA ILE A 169 4.20 2.86 13.24
C ILE A 169 5.05 1.76 12.56
N ARG A 170 6.38 1.81 12.73
CA ARG A 170 7.33 0.86 12.14
C ARG A 170 7.02 -0.58 12.54
N ALA A 171 6.64 -0.83 13.80
CA ALA A 171 6.32 -2.17 14.27
C ALA A 171 5.08 -2.77 13.61
N ALA A 172 4.03 -1.95 13.41
CA ALA A 172 2.82 -2.38 12.71
C ALA A 172 3.12 -2.65 11.22
N CYS A 173 3.95 -1.81 10.60
CA CYS A 173 4.38 -1.98 9.23
C CYS A 173 5.19 -3.27 9.00
N TRP A 174 6.10 -3.62 9.92
CA TRP A 174 6.88 -4.86 9.83
C TRP A 174 6.00 -6.10 10.00
N ARG A 175 5.08 -6.10 10.96
CA ARG A 175 4.11 -7.20 11.13
C ARG A 175 3.29 -7.42 9.85
N LYS A 176 2.75 -6.34 9.27
CA LYS A 176 2.01 -6.43 8.01
C LYS A 176 2.90 -6.87 6.84
N LEU A 177 4.16 -6.41 6.78
CA LEU A 177 5.12 -6.85 5.76
C LEU A 177 5.38 -8.35 5.86
N ALA A 178 5.62 -8.87 7.07
CA ALA A 178 5.92 -10.26 7.32
C ALA A 178 4.79 -11.17 6.85
N VAL A 179 3.55 -10.87 7.23
CA VAL A 179 2.36 -11.59 6.73
C VAL A 179 2.28 -11.54 5.19
N ASN A 180 2.53 -10.38 4.60
CA ASN A 180 2.54 -10.21 3.14
C ASN A 180 3.68 -10.97 2.44
N CYS A 181 4.83 -11.18 3.09
CA CYS A 181 5.92 -12.00 2.56
C CYS A 181 5.56 -13.48 2.49
N VAL A 182 4.60 -13.94 3.31
CA VAL A 182 4.12 -15.32 3.31
C VAL A 182 2.91 -15.48 2.39
N ILE A 183 1.79 -14.82 2.71
CA ILE A 183 0.50 -15.07 2.06
C ILE A 183 0.53 -14.70 0.57
N ASN A 184 1.09 -13.53 0.22
CA ASN A 184 1.00 -13.05 -1.15
C ASN A 184 1.73 -13.95 -2.15
N PRO A 185 3.04 -14.26 -2.00
CA PRO A 185 3.71 -15.13 -2.96
C PRO A 185 3.21 -16.58 -2.92
N LEU A 186 2.88 -17.16 -1.75
CA LEU A 186 2.35 -18.53 -1.68
C LEU A 186 0.98 -18.65 -2.36
N SER A 187 0.08 -17.67 -2.18
CA SER A 187 -1.20 -17.68 -2.90
C SER A 187 -1.01 -17.66 -4.43
N VAL A 188 0.05 -17.02 -4.93
CA VAL A 188 0.40 -17.03 -6.35
C VAL A 188 1.02 -18.35 -6.79
N GLU A 189 1.87 -18.95 -5.96
CA GLU A 189 2.47 -20.25 -6.24
C GLU A 189 1.41 -21.34 -6.41
N HIS A 190 0.45 -21.37 -5.49
CA HIS A 190 -0.61 -22.38 -5.46
C HIS A 190 -1.91 -21.96 -6.15
N ASP A 191 -1.95 -20.75 -6.74
CA ASP A 191 -3.12 -20.15 -7.40
C ASP A 191 -4.43 -20.30 -6.59
N CYS A 192 -4.37 -19.97 -5.30
CA CYS A 192 -5.45 -20.27 -4.35
C CYS A 192 -5.89 -19.05 -3.53
N GLN A 193 -7.10 -19.14 -2.97
CA GLN A 193 -7.56 -18.20 -1.94
C GLN A 193 -6.78 -18.40 -0.64
N ASN A 194 -6.70 -17.36 0.19
CA ASN A 194 -5.85 -17.35 1.37
C ASN A 194 -6.12 -18.55 2.30
N GLY A 195 -7.39 -18.96 2.46
CA GLY A 195 -7.79 -20.05 3.36
C GLY A 195 -7.16 -21.41 3.01
N ALA A 196 -6.89 -21.65 1.74
CA ALA A 196 -6.24 -22.88 1.27
C ALA A 196 -4.76 -22.95 1.70
N LEU A 197 -4.15 -21.84 2.12
CA LEU A 197 -2.76 -21.83 2.56
C LEU A 197 -2.52 -22.58 3.87
N ARG A 198 -3.59 -22.89 4.64
CA ARG A 198 -3.47 -23.69 5.87
C ARG A 198 -2.79 -25.04 5.65
N GLN A 199 -2.92 -25.64 4.45
CA GLN A 199 -2.30 -26.93 4.14
C GLN A 199 -0.77 -26.86 3.94
N TYR A 200 -0.19 -25.66 3.81
CA TYR A 200 1.24 -25.44 3.59
C TYR A 200 1.96 -24.97 4.86
N SER A 201 1.53 -25.46 6.03
CA SER A 201 2.04 -25.03 7.35
C SER A 201 3.56 -25.14 7.49
N ARG A 202 4.18 -26.16 6.88
CA ARG A 202 5.64 -26.32 6.88
C ARG A 202 6.35 -25.21 6.09
N GLU A 203 5.82 -24.83 4.93
CA GLU A 203 6.40 -23.75 4.11
C GLU A 203 6.21 -22.40 4.80
N ILE A 204 5.04 -22.19 5.42
CA ILE A 204 4.76 -21.01 6.25
C ILE A 204 5.77 -20.91 7.40
N GLN A 205 6.05 -22.01 8.11
CA GLN A 205 7.04 -22.04 9.19
C GLN A 205 8.42 -21.59 8.68
N THR A 206 8.91 -22.19 7.60
CA THR A 206 10.23 -21.84 7.04
C THR A 206 10.33 -20.36 6.67
N LEU A 207 9.27 -19.80 6.07
CA LEU A 207 9.23 -18.38 5.74
C LEU A 207 9.20 -17.52 7.00
N CYS A 208 8.44 -17.89 8.02
CA CYS A 208 8.39 -17.17 9.30
C CYS A 208 9.74 -17.18 10.02
N ASP A 209 10.45 -18.32 10.00
CA ASP A 209 11.80 -18.43 10.55
C ASP A 209 12.75 -17.42 9.87
N GLU A 210 12.81 -17.45 8.54
CA GLU A 210 13.64 -16.53 7.74
C GLU A 210 13.30 -15.04 8.00
N ILE A 211 12.00 -14.72 8.07
CA ILE A 211 11.53 -13.35 8.31
C ILE A 211 11.90 -12.89 9.74
N SER A 212 11.75 -13.78 10.73
CA SER A 212 12.01 -13.47 12.14
C SER A 212 13.47 -13.04 12.37
N TRP A 213 14.44 -13.68 11.71
CA TRP A 213 15.85 -13.30 11.80
C TRP A 213 16.11 -11.85 11.38
N VAL A 214 15.46 -11.43 10.29
CA VAL A 214 15.58 -10.04 9.82
C VAL A 214 14.86 -9.08 10.76
N MET A 215 13.66 -9.44 11.20
CA MET A 215 12.86 -8.60 12.12
C MET A 215 13.59 -8.34 13.44
N GLU A 216 14.24 -9.34 14.01
CA GLU A 216 15.05 -9.20 15.22
C GLU A 216 16.18 -8.18 15.02
N ARG A 217 16.94 -8.27 13.92
CA ARG A 217 18.00 -7.30 13.58
C ARG A 217 17.48 -5.89 13.26
N GLU A 218 16.20 -5.77 12.94
CA GLU A 218 15.50 -4.50 12.74
C GLU A 218 14.90 -3.93 14.03
N GLY A 219 15.24 -4.52 15.18
CA GLY A 219 14.75 -4.11 16.50
C GLY A 219 13.26 -4.42 16.70
N GLN A 220 12.72 -5.40 15.99
CA GLN A 220 11.35 -5.88 16.18
C GLN A 220 11.40 -7.15 17.03
N SER A 221 10.87 -7.08 18.26
CA SER A 221 10.76 -8.25 19.14
C SER A 221 9.60 -9.13 18.68
N VAL A 222 9.90 -10.14 17.86
CA VAL A 222 8.94 -11.14 17.38
C VAL A 222 9.63 -12.49 17.32
N ASP A 223 9.08 -13.48 18.02
CA ASP A 223 9.48 -14.88 17.84
C ASP A 223 8.77 -15.49 16.62
N SER A 224 9.40 -16.50 16.01
CA SER A 224 8.89 -17.14 14.80
C SER A 224 7.50 -17.77 14.99
N GLN A 225 7.23 -18.33 16.18
CA GLN A 225 5.93 -18.96 16.47
C GLN A 225 4.82 -17.91 16.52
N SER A 226 5.04 -16.79 17.21
CA SER A 226 4.09 -15.67 17.23
C SER A 226 3.84 -15.09 15.84
N LEU A 227 4.87 -15.04 14.98
CA LEU A 227 4.69 -14.63 13.58
C LEU A 227 3.84 -15.63 12.81
N GLN A 228 4.09 -16.93 12.99
CA GLN A 228 3.31 -17.99 12.36
C GLN A 228 1.83 -17.92 12.78
N ASP A 229 1.55 -17.74 14.07
CA ASP A 229 0.19 -17.61 14.60
C ASP A 229 -0.52 -16.40 13.96
N GLN A 230 0.16 -15.26 13.86
CA GLN A 230 -0.37 -14.08 13.15
C GLN A 230 -0.66 -14.33 11.67
N VAL A 231 0.19 -15.10 10.99
CA VAL A 231 -0.06 -15.49 9.59
C VAL A 231 -1.30 -16.37 9.48
N PHE A 232 -1.45 -17.35 10.37
CA PHE A 232 -2.63 -18.20 10.39
C PHE A 232 -3.89 -17.40 10.69
N ASP A 233 -3.89 -16.52 11.70
CA ASP A 233 -5.03 -15.65 12.02
C ASP A 233 -5.50 -14.84 10.79
N VAL A 234 -4.54 -14.30 10.01
CA VAL A 234 -4.87 -13.57 8.77
C VAL A 234 -5.40 -14.53 7.71
N ILE A 235 -4.82 -15.72 7.54
CA ILE A 235 -5.35 -16.76 6.64
C ILE A 235 -6.80 -17.12 7.03
N GLU A 236 -7.11 -17.21 8.32
CA GLU A 236 -8.44 -17.58 8.82
C GLU A 236 -9.47 -16.48 8.53
N THR A 237 -9.16 -15.26 8.98
CA THR A 237 -10.04 -14.10 8.86
C THR A 237 -10.23 -13.63 7.41
N THR A 238 -9.29 -13.98 6.53
CA THR A 238 -9.36 -13.65 5.10
C THR A 238 -9.52 -14.87 4.20
N ALA A 239 -10.02 -16.00 4.73
CA ALA A 239 -10.00 -17.29 4.05
C ALA A 239 -10.61 -17.28 2.63
N ALA A 240 -11.72 -16.55 2.43
CA ALA A 240 -12.40 -16.43 1.14
C ALA A 240 -11.76 -15.41 0.19
N ASN A 241 -10.77 -14.64 0.64
CA ASN A 241 -10.17 -13.58 -0.14
C ASN A 241 -9.11 -14.13 -1.10
N THR A 242 -9.04 -13.53 -2.27
CA THR A 242 -7.89 -13.66 -3.17
C THR A 242 -6.88 -12.57 -2.82
N SER A 243 -5.62 -12.92 -2.57
CA SER A 243 -4.58 -11.94 -2.22
C SER A 243 -4.42 -10.88 -3.33
N SER A 244 -4.00 -9.67 -2.96
CA SER A 244 -3.82 -8.58 -3.93
C SER A 244 -2.76 -8.92 -5.00
N MET A 245 -1.71 -9.64 -4.61
CA MET A 245 -0.67 -10.09 -5.53
C MET A 245 -1.19 -11.12 -6.53
N LEU A 246 -2.02 -12.08 -6.08
CA LEU A 246 -2.66 -13.04 -6.98
C LEU A 246 -3.65 -12.37 -7.94
N GLN A 247 -4.43 -11.39 -7.46
CA GLN A 247 -5.29 -10.59 -8.33
C GLN A 247 -4.49 -9.83 -9.40
N ASP A 248 -3.30 -9.31 -9.06
CA ASP A 248 -2.42 -8.66 -10.03
C ASP A 248 -1.85 -9.63 -11.05
N ILE A 249 -1.40 -10.81 -10.62
CA ILE A 249 -0.88 -11.85 -11.50
C ILE A 249 -1.96 -12.33 -12.49
N ARG A 250 -3.17 -12.62 -12.00
CA ARG A 250 -4.31 -13.03 -12.85
C ARG A 250 -4.71 -11.96 -13.85
N ALA A 251 -4.52 -10.68 -13.50
CA ALA A 251 -4.79 -9.55 -14.39
C ALA A 251 -3.54 -9.06 -15.16
N GLN A 252 -2.44 -9.82 -15.14
CA GLN A 252 -1.17 -9.48 -15.80
C GLN A 252 -0.67 -8.06 -15.47
N ARG A 253 -0.82 -7.61 -14.22
CA ARG A 253 -0.30 -6.32 -13.73
C ARG A 253 1.00 -6.53 -12.98
N LEU A 254 1.79 -5.46 -12.87
CA LEU A 254 2.93 -5.45 -11.96
C LEU A 254 2.45 -5.54 -10.50
N THR A 255 3.15 -6.33 -9.72
CA THR A 255 2.90 -6.55 -8.29
C THR A 255 3.72 -5.59 -7.43
N GLU A 256 3.52 -5.65 -6.11
CA GLU A 256 4.33 -4.91 -5.13
C GLU A 256 5.52 -5.74 -4.59
N ILE A 257 5.89 -6.86 -5.23
CA ILE A 257 6.87 -7.82 -4.71
C ILE A 257 8.23 -7.17 -4.35
N GLU A 258 8.68 -6.17 -5.10
CA GLU A 258 9.91 -5.40 -4.86
C GLU A 258 9.92 -4.67 -3.51
N TYR A 259 8.75 -4.30 -3.02
CA TYR A 259 8.54 -3.55 -1.77
C TYR A 259 8.04 -4.45 -0.64
N ILE A 260 7.72 -5.71 -0.95
CA ILE A 260 7.34 -6.74 0.03
C ILE A 260 8.57 -7.62 0.30
N THR A 261 8.69 -8.74 -0.43
CA THR A 261 9.79 -9.68 -0.26
C THR A 261 11.12 -9.09 -0.75
N GLY A 262 11.11 -8.28 -1.81
CA GLY A 262 12.32 -7.59 -2.26
C GLY A 262 12.89 -6.64 -1.19
N PHE A 263 12.03 -5.96 -0.43
CA PHE A 263 12.48 -5.13 0.69
C PHE A 263 13.08 -5.98 1.81
N LEU A 264 12.41 -7.08 2.19
CA LEU A 264 12.92 -8.03 3.18
C LEU A 264 14.32 -8.55 2.76
N LEU A 265 14.48 -8.99 1.52
CA LEU A 265 15.75 -9.49 0.99
C LEU A 265 16.86 -8.42 1.02
N ARG A 266 16.54 -7.16 0.71
CA ARG A 266 17.50 -6.05 0.84
C ARG A 266 17.94 -5.85 2.29
N ARG A 267 17.03 -5.95 3.27
CA ARG A 267 17.37 -5.84 4.70
C ARG A 267 18.15 -7.06 5.20
N ALA A 268 17.77 -8.26 4.78
CA ALA A 268 18.50 -9.50 5.07
C ALA A 268 19.96 -9.38 4.63
N ARG A 269 20.20 -8.89 3.41
CA ARG A 269 21.54 -8.69 2.85
C ARG A 269 22.37 -7.69 3.65
N THR A 270 21.77 -6.63 4.22
CA THR A 270 22.49 -5.69 5.10
C THR A 270 22.92 -6.31 6.43
N HIS A 271 22.28 -7.40 6.85
CA HIS A 271 22.59 -8.13 8.09
C HIS A 271 23.36 -9.44 7.84
N GLY A 272 23.72 -9.74 6.58
CA GLY A 272 24.45 -10.95 6.22
C GLY A 272 23.60 -12.23 6.17
N PHE A 273 22.27 -12.12 6.14
CA PHE A 273 21.38 -13.27 6.03
C PHE A 273 21.10 -13.66 4.58
N VAL A 274 20.95 -14.97 4.36
CA VAL A 274 20.44 -15.56 3.11
C VAL A 274 19.07 -16.16 3.43
N LEU A 275 18.02 -15.66 2.77
CA LEU A 275 16.65 -16.14 2.95
C LEU A 275 16.26 -16.97 1.71
N THR A 276 16.54 -18.27 1.76
CA THR A 276 16.43 -19.18 0.62
C THR A 276 15.00 -19.25 0.09
N GLU A 277 14.01 -19.49 0.96
CA GLU A 277 12.62 -19.65 0.54
C GLU A 277 11.99 -18.33 0.12
N ASN A 278 12.26 -17.24 0.84
CA ASN A 278 11.84 -15.91 0.40
C ASN A 278 12.45 -15.52 -0.96
N THR A 279 13.71 -15.89 -1.23
CA THR A 279 14.37 -15.64 -2.53
C THR A 279 13.71 -16.47 -3.64
N ARG A 280 13.45 -17.76 -3.39
CA ARG A 280 12.78 -18.65 -4.35
C ARG A 280 11.43 -18.11 -4.78
N LEU A 281 10.61 -17.68 -3.81
CA LEU A 281 9.30 -17.09 -4.04
C LEU A 281 9.39 -15.75 -4.75
N TYR A 282 10.29 -14.88 -4.33
CA TYR A 282 10.55 -13.60 -4.99
C TYR A 282 10.86 -13.81 -6.48
N ASP A 283 11.83 -14.67 -6.79
CA ASP A 283 12.24 -14.95 -8.17
C ASP A 283 11.11 -15.59 -9.00
N MET A 284 10.29 -16.45 -8.38
CA MET A 284 9.11 -17.01 -9.05
C MET A 284 8.14 -15.90 -9.49
N ILE A 285 7.85 -14.93 -8.61
CA ILE A 285 6.97 -13.80 -8.95
C ILE A 285 7.62 -12.94 -10.05
N LYS A 286 8.91 -12.60 -9.92
CA LYS A 286 9.63 -11.82 -10.96
C LYS A 286 9.63 -12.51 -12.32
N ARG A 287 9.75 -13.85 -12.36
CA ARG A 287 9.64 -14.63 -13.59
C ARG A 287 8.24 -14.52 -14.19
N LYS A 288 7.18 -14.73 -13.38
CA LYS A 288 5.78 -14.55 -13.82
C LYS A 288 5.56 -13.14 -14.40
N GLU A 289 6.02 -12.08 -13.72
CA GLU A 289 5.97 -10.69 -14.21
C GLU A 289 6.63 -10.50 -15.57
N SER A 290 7.79 -11.13 -15.77
CA SER A 290 8.56 -11.01 -17.00
C SER A 290 7.87 -11.66 -18.20
N PHE A 291 7.10 -12.74 -18.00
CA PHE A 291 6.40 -13.42 -19.09
C PHE A 291 5.35 -12.52 -19.75
N TYR A 292 4.45 -11.89 -18.98
CA TYR A 292 3.45 -10.98 -19.56
C TYR A 292 3.99 -9.57 -19.85
N GLY A 293 5.10 -9.16 -19.22
CA GLY A 293 5.84 -7.97 -19.64
C GLY A 293 6.35 -8.07 -21.09
N ARG A 294 6.81 -9.25 -21.51
CA ARG A 294 7.21 -9.54 -22.89
C ARG A 294 6.02 -9.59 -23.85
N GLU A 295 4.88 -10.15 -23.44
CA GLU A 295 3.64 -10.12 -24.23
C GLU A 295 3.09 -8.69 -24.44
N ARG A 296 3.30 -7.78 -23.48
CA ARG A 296 2.96 -6.35 -23.64
C ARG A 296 3.89 -5.60 -24.59
N LEU A 297 5.18 -5.94 -24.58
CA LEU A 297 6.15 -5.41 -25.54
C LEU A 297 5.89 -5.92 -26.96
N SER A 298 5.38 -7.16 -27.12
CA SER A 298 4.91 -7.65 -28.42
C SER A 298 3.57 -7.04 -28.87
N THR A 299 2.82 -6.40 -27.96
CA THR A 299 1.53 -5.73 -28.24
C THR A 299 1.56 -4.20 -28.13
N GLY A 300 2.75 -3.59 -27.97
CA GLY A 300 2.96 -2.15 -28.19
C GLY A 300 2.48 -1.17 -27.11
N LEU A 301 2.18 -1.61 -25.89
CA LEU A 301 1.68 -0.73 -24.82
C LEU A 301 2.68 -0.60 -23.66
N SER A 302 3.60 0.35 -23.75
CA SER A 302 4.47 0.77 -22.64
C SER A 302 4.27 2.25 -22.31
N GLY A 303 3.87 2.55 -21.08
CA GLY A 303 3.83 3.91 -20.56
C GLY A 303 4.53 3.95 -19.20
N SER A 304 5.84 4.16 -19.21
CA SER A 304 6.62 4.53 -18.03
C SER A 304 6.27 5.95 -17.58
N TRP A 305 6.52 6.24 -16.30
CA TRP A 305 6.48 7.61 -15.79
C TRP A 305 7.67 8.38 -16.37
N GLN A 306 7.41 9.23 -17.36
CA GLN A 306 8.26 10.36 -17.71
C GLN A 306 7.51 11.64 -17.33
#